data_AF-A0A9X2VZN4-F1
#
_entry.id   AF-A0A9X2VZN4-F1
#
_cell.length_a   1.000
_cell.length_b   1.000
_cell.length_c   1.000
_cell.angle_alpha   90.00
_cell.angle_beta   90.00
_cell.angle_gamma   90.00
#
_symmetry.space_group_name_H-M   'P 1'
#
loop_
_entity.id
_entity.type
_entity.pdbx_description
1 polymer ?
#
loop_
_entity_poly.entity_id
_entity_poly.type
_entity_poly.pdbx_seq_one_letter_code
_entity_poly.pdbx_strand_id
1 'polypeptide(L)' 'MTERRAPPILSAGDRLQAQPHHVRALVLDLLDQMSAPMTARQIEAALIEAGGWTRAERRRIVKALKVLPIVAIGAG' A
#
# COMPACT_ATOMS: atom_id res chain seq x y z
N MET A 1 -27.70 28.16 26.91
CA MET A 1 -26.62 27.17 26.87
C MET A 1 -26.43 26.78 25.43
N THR A 2 -25.39 27.31 24.76
CA THR A 2 -25.17 27.08 23.33
C THR A 2 -24.31 25.82 23.20
N GLU A 3 -24.95 24.69 22.86
CA GLU A 3 -24.25 23.46 22.54
C GLU A 3 -23.37 23.70 21.31
N ARG A 4 -22.05 23.79 21.51
CA ARG A 4 -21.08 23.73 20.42
C ARG A 4 -21.09 22.30 19.88
N ARG A 5 -21.90 22.04 18.84
CA ARG A 5 -21.79 20.81 18.05
C ARG A 5 -20.39 20.74 17.45
N ALA A 6 -19.63 19.71 17.79
CA ALA A 6 -18.37 19.41 17.12
C ALA A 6 -18.65 19.22 15.61
N PRO A 7 -17.81 19.75 14.71
CA PRO A 7 -18.00 19.54 13.28
C PRO A 7 -17.93 18.04 12.97
N PRO A 8 -18.74 17.54 12.01
CA PRO A 8 -18.72 16.13 11.66
C PRO A 8 -17.31 15.74 11.23
N ILE A 9 -16.71 14.77 11.92
CA ILE A 9 -15.42 14.19 11.54
C ILE A 9 -15.69 13.39 10.26
N LEU A 10 -15.54 14.03 9.11
CA LEU A 10 -15.64 13.36 7.81
C LEU A 10 -14.54 12.30 7.72
N SER A 11 -14.93 11.08 7.32
CA SER A 11 -13.97 10.01 7.09
C SER A 11 -12.99 10.41 5.98
N ALA A 12 -11.85 9.72 5.89
CA ALA A 12 -10.93 9.95 4.76
C ALA A 12 -11.63 9.74 3.40
N GLY A 13 -12.56 8.78 3.32
CA GLY A 13 -13.38 8.52 2.13
C GLY A 13 -14.31 9.67 1.77
N ASP A 14 -15.03 10.23 2.74
CA ASP A 14 -15.95 11.35 2.49
C ASP A 14 -15.20 12.60 2.01
N ARG A 15 -14.02 12.85 2.60
CA ARG A 15 -13.15 13.95 2.18
C ARG A 15 -12.61 13.75 0.77
N LEU A 16 -12.28 12.51 0.39
CA LEU A 16 -11.85 12.18 -0.96
C LEU A 16 -13.00 12.29 -1.96
N GLN A 17 -14.21 11.87 -1.59
CA GLN A 17 -15.39 11.95 -2.45
C GLN A 17 -15.73 13.41 -2.81
N ALA A 18 -15.54 14.34 -1.87
CA ALA A 18 -15.73 15.78 -2.09
C ALA A 18 -14.68 16.45 -3.00
N GLN A 19 -13.55 15.79 -3.31
CA GLN A 19 -12.51 16.36 -4.17
C GLN A 19 -12.88 16.35 -5.66
N PRO A 20 -12.25 17.19 -6.49
CA PRO A 20 -12.39 17.14 -7.95
C PRO A 20 -12.08 15.76 -8.54
N HIS A 21 -12.72 15.43 -9.67
CA HIS A 21 -12.58 14.12 -10.33
C HIS A 21 -11.12 13.72 -10.61
N HIS A 22 -10.29 14.66 -11.08
CA HIS A 22 -8.88 14.39 -11.38
C HIS A 22 -8.07 13.98 -10.14
N VAL A 23 -8.37 14.55 -8.98
CA VAL A 23 -7.74 14.18 -7.70
C VAL A 23 -8.15 12.77 -7.30
N ARG A 24 -9.44 12.45 -7.41
CA ARG A 24 -9.94 11.10 -7.10
C ARG A 24 -9.33 10.05 -8.01
N ALA A 25 -9.24 10.33 -9.31
CA ALA A 25 -8.62 9.43 -10.28
C ALA A 25 -7.14 9.17 -9.98
N LEU A 26 -6.37 10.21 -9.67
CA LEU A 26 -4.96 10.09 -9.28
C LEU A 26 -4.79 9.28 -7.99
N VAL A 27 -5.64 9.51 -6.98
CA VAL A 27 -5.59 8.74 -5.73
C VAL A 27 -5.92 7.27 -5.96
N LEU A 28 -6.93 6.96 -6.78
CA LEU A 28 -7.26 5.58 -7.12
C LEU A 28 -6.11 4.90 -7.89
N ASP A 29 -5.49 5.58 -8.85
CA ASP A 29 -4.34 5.05 -9.59
C ASP A 29 -3.14 4.78 -8.66
N LEU A 30 -2.86 5.68 -7.70
CA LEU A 30 -1.83 5.44 -6.70
C LEU A 30 -2.16 4.27 -5.77
N LEU A 31 -3.42 4.12 -5.36
CA LEU A 31 -3.86 2.98 -4.55
C LEU A 31 -3.78 1.67 -5.33
N ASP A 32 -4.10 1.68 -6.63
CA ASP A 32 -3.94 0.53 -7.51
C ASP A 32 -2.45 0.18 -7.67
N GLN A 33 -1.56 1.16 -7.80
CA GLN A 33 -0.11 0.94 -7.84
C GLN A 33 0.43 0.40 -6.51
N MET A 34 -0.07 0.89 -5.38
CA MET A 34 0.33 0.43 -4.04
C MET A 34 -0.24 -0.96 -3.70
N SER A 35 -1.41 -1.29 -4.23
CA SER A 35 -2.05 -2.60 -4.05
C SER A 35 -1.64 -3.61 -5.12
N ALA A 36 -0.92 -3.18 -6.16
CA ALA A 36 -0.43 -4.03 -7.22
C ALA A 36 0.44 -5.17 -6.64
N PRO A 37 0.19 -6.43 -7.06
CA PRO A 37 0.97 -7.55 -6.61
C PRO A 37 2.46 -7.36 -6.92
N MET A 38 3.31 -7.30 -5.90
CA MET A 38 4.76 -7.23 -6.12
C MET A 38 5.29 -8.60 -6.53
N THR A 39 6.09 -8.66 -7.59
CA THR A 39 6.80 -9.89 -7.95
C THR A 39 7.91 -10.21 -6.95
N ALA A 40 8.31 -11.48 -6.88
CA ALA A 40 9.42 -11.91 -6.03
C ALA A 40 10.72 -11.10 -6.28
N ARG A 41 10.98 -10.74 -7.54
CA ARG A 41 12.13 -9.94 -7.96
C ARG A 41 12.08 -8.51 -7.43
N GLN A 42 10.90 -7.88 -7.44
CA GLN A 42 10.71 -6.53 -6.91
C GLN A 42 10.86 -6.51 -5.38
N ILE A 43 10.37 -7.54 -4.69
CA ILE A 43 10.57 -7.68 -3.24
C ILE A 43 12.06 -7.87 -2.93
N GLU A 44 12.78 -8.72 -3.67
CA GLU A 44 14.22 -8.88 -3.50
C GLU A 44 14.99 -7.57 -3.73
N ALA A 45 14.59 -6.77 -4.71
CA ALA A 45 15.19 -5.45 -4.99
C ALA A 45 14.94 -4.45 -3.86
N ALA A 46 13.71 -4.35 -3.35
CA ALA A 46 13.38 -3.50 -2.20
C ALA A 46 14.20 -3.88 -0.95
N LEU A 47 14.41 -5.18 -0.73
CA LEU A 47 15.26 -5.66 0.36
C LEU A 47 16.77 -5.38 0.13
N ILE A 48 17.22 -5.22 -1.12
CA ILE A 48 18.59 -4.76 -1.39
C ILE A 48 18.74 -3.30 -0.98
N GLU A 49 17.78 -2.46 -1.36
CA GLU A 49 17.79 -1.02 -1.09
C GLU A 49 17.71 -0.70 0.41
N ALA A 50 16.91 -1.46 1.15
CA ALA A 50 16.81 -1.32 2.61
C ALA A 50 18.09 -1.78 3.36
N GLY A 51 19.01 -2.48 2.70
CA GLY A 51 20.30 -2.87 3.24
C GLY A 51 20.25 -3.94 4.34
N GLY A 52 21.42 -4.40 4.79
CA GLY A 52 21.54 -5.25 5.98
C GLY A 52 21.25 -6.74 5.83
N TRP A 53 20.76 -7.21 4.67
CA TRP A 53 20.49 -8.64 4.43
C TRP A 53 21.36 -9.24 3.34
N THR A 54 21.81 -10.47 3.55
CA THR A 54 22.47 -11.29 2.54
C THR A 54 21.49 -11.80 1.49
N ARG A 55 22.01 -12.27 0.34
CA ARG A 55 21.18 -12.85 -0.74
C ARG A 55 20.33 -14.04 -0.27
N ALA A 56 20.87 -14.87 0.62
CA ALA A 56 20.17 -16.04 1.14
C ALA A 56 19.00 -15.64 2.06
N GLU A 57 19.19 -14.62 2.89
CA GLU A 57 18.15 -14.10 3.79
C GLU A 57 17.01 -13.44 3.00
N ARG A 58 17.33 -12.63 1.99
CA ARG A 58 16.30 -12.02 1.13
C ARG A 58 15.41 -13.06 0.45
N ARG A 59 16.01 -14.12 -0.10
CA ARG A 59 15.26 -15.24 -0.69
C ARG A 59 14.36 -15.95 0.31
N ARG A 60 14.82 -16.13 1.55
CA ARG A 60 14.03 -16.75 2.62
C ARG A 60 12.85 -15.86 3.01
N ILE A 61 13.05 -14.54 3.09
CA ILE A 61 11.98 -13.56 3.36
C ILE A 61 10.93 -13.59 2.25
N VAL A 62 11.36 -13.51 0.98
CA VAL A 62 10.43 -13.56 -0.17
C VAL A 62 9.62 -14.86 -0.18
N LYS A 63 10.25 -16.00 0.13
CA LYS A 63 9.55 -17.28 0.24
C LYS A 63 8.54 -17.28 1.40
N ALA A 64 8.85 -16.68 2.54
CA ALA A 64 7.94 -16.56 3.67
C ALA A 64 6.73 -15.66 3.34
N LEU A 65 6.97 -14.53 2.65
CA LEU A 65 5.92 -13.61 2.22
C LEU A 65 4.93 -14.26 1.23
N LYS A 66 5.40 -15.17 0.36
CA LYS A 66 4.52 -15.95 -0.55
C LYS A 66 3.49 -16.83 0.17
N VAL A 67 3.73 -17.18 1.42
CA VAL A 67 2.83 -18.05 2.20
C VAL A 67 1.79 -17.22 2.96
N LEU A 68 1.98 -15.90 3.08
CA LEU A 68 1.04 -15.03 3.77
C LEU A 68 -0.11 -14.66 2.81
N PRO A 69 -1.38 -14.87 3.21
CA PRO A 69 -2.55 -14.55 2.37
C PRO A 69 -2.80 -13.05 2.18
N ILE A 70 -1.90 -12.20 2.68
CA ILE A 70 -1.99 -10.74 2.68
C ILE A 70 -1.19 -10.15 1.51
N VAL A 71 -0.17 -10.87 1.02
CA VAL A 71 0.71 -10.36 -0.04
C VAL A 71 0.33 -11.05 -1.35
N ALA A 72 -0.37 -10.33 -2.22
CA ALA A 72 -0.49 -10.77 -3.60
C ALA A 72 0.92 -10.70 -4.23
N ILE A 73 1.53 -11.86 -4.48
CA ILE A 73 2.80 -11.93 -5.21
C ILE A 73 2.49 -12.41 -6.62
N GLY A 74 2.66 -11.51 -7.59
CA GLY A 74 2.45 -11.82 -9.00
C GLY A 74 3.36 -12.96 -9.47
N ALA A 75 2.84 -13.84 -10.33
CA ALA A 75 3.64 -14.85 -11.01
C ALA A 75 4.52 -14.15 -12.06
N GLY A 76 5.78 -13.94 -11.74
CA GLY A 76 6.82 -13.43 -12.63
C GLY A 76 8.10 -14.20 -12.45
#